data_AF-A0A157ZBR1-F1
#
_entry.id   AF-A0A157ZBR1-F1
#
_cell.length_a   1.000
_cell.length_b   1.000
_cell.length_c   1.000
_cell.angle_alpha   90.00
_cell.angle_beta   90.00
_cell.angle_gamma   90.00
#
_symmetry.space_group_name_H-M   'P 1'
#
loop_
_entity.id
_entity.type
_entity.pdbx_description
1 polymer ?
#
loop_
_entity_poly.entity_id
_entity_poly.type
_entity_poly.pdbx_seq_one_letter_code
_entity_poly.pdbx_strand_id
1 'polypeptide(L)'
;MAKDLDLKELASLIGSASVEFACASQSFTDISALFNALGALADEPSLVQRLAGLGARMSESNAAAYEEEGATYREHSVGLAESIRPVDAQEVKHA
;
A
#
# COMPACT_ATOMS: atom_id res chain seq x y z
N MET A 1 17.68 24.65 -9.87
CA MET A 1 17.16 25.25 -8.63
C MET A 1 16.40 24.15 -7.92
N ALA A 2 17.01 23.53 -6.90
CA ALA A 2 16.29 22.60 -6.04
C ALA A 2 15.17 23.41 -5.38
N LYS A 3 13.92 23.01 -5.62
CA LYS A 3 12.77 23.57 -4.92
C LYS A 3 13.08 23.43 -3.42
N ASP A 4 12.99 24.51 -2.66
CA ASP A 4 12.99 24.40 -1.19
C ASP A 4 11.87 23.41 -0.84
N LEU A 5 12.27 22.19 -0.52
CA LEU A 5 11.37 21.08 -0.33
C LEU A 5 10.80 21.27 1.07
N ASP A 6 9.53 21.67 1.16
CA ASP A 6 8.84 21.72 2.44
C ASP A 6 8.78 20.29 2.99
N LEU A 7 9.59 20.03 4.02
CA LEU A 7 9.70 18.72 4.67
C LEU A 7 8.35 18.25 5.22
N LYS A 8 7.47 19.19 5.59
CA LYS A 8 6.12 18.88 6.06
C LYS A 8 5.22 18.41 4.91
N GLU A 9 5.28 19.09 3.76
CA GLU A 9 4.55 18.69 2.56
C GLU A 9 5.04 17.32 2.08
N LEU A 10 6.36 17.10 2.07
CA LEU A 10 6.96 15.81 1.73
C LEU A 10 6.48 14.69 2.67
N ALA A 11 6.53 14.91 3.99
CA ALA A 11 6.06 13.93 4.97
C ALA A 11 4.57 13.62 4.79
N SER A 12 3.76 14.63 4.45
CA SER A 12 2.34 14.43 4.15
C SER A 12 2.15 13.58 2.90
N LEU A 13 2.88 13.84 1.81
CA LEU A 13 2.77 13.08 0.57
C LEU A 13 3.18 11.61 0.77
N ILE A 14 4.24 11.37 1.55
CA ILE A 14 4.69 10.03 1.92
C ILE A 14 3.63 9.29 2.76
N GLY A 15 3.05 9.99 3.74
CA GLY A 15 1.95 9.45 4.53
C GLY A 15 0.74 9.07 3.68
N SER A 16 0.35 9.94 2.75
CA SER A 16 -0.74 9.68 1.80
C SER A 16 -0.43 8.47 0.91
N ALA A 17 0.77 8.38 0.34
CA ALA A 17 1.18 7.24 -0.48
C ALA A 17 1.10 5.91 0.30
N SER A 18 1.51 5.90 1.57
CA SER A 18 1.38 4.72 2.44
C SER A 18 -0.08 4.27 2.63
N VAL A 19 -1.01 5.22 2.72
CA VAL A 19 -2.44 4.93 2.83
C VAL A 19 -2.99 4.36 1.52
N GLU A 20 -2.57 4.87 0.37
CA GLU A 20 -3.02 4.38 -0.94
C GLU A 20 -2.67 2.91 -1.18
N PHE A 21 -1.51 2.42 -0.70
CA PHE A 21 -1.19 0.99 -0.74
C PHE A 21 -2.21 0.14 0.04
N ALA A 22 -2.59 0.59 1.24
CA ALA A 22 -3.59 -0.10 2.04
C ALA A 22 -4.98 -0.06 1.36
N CYS A 23 -5.36 1.08 0.79
CA CYS A 23 -6.61 1.21 0.02
C CYS A 23 -6.64 0.30 -1.21
N ALA A 24 -5.53 0.18 -1.94
CA ALA A 24 -5.41 -0.72 -3.08
C ALA A 24 -5.54 -2.20 -2.66
N SER A 25 -4.84 -2.62 -1.60
CA SER A 25 -4.92 -3.97 -1.07
C SER A 25 -6.36 -4.34 -0.65
N GLN A 26 -7.04 -3.43 0.07
CA GLN A 26 -8.44 -3.63 0.46
C GLN A 26 -9.37 -3.71 -0.75
N SER A 27 -9.19 -2.84 -1.74
CA SER A 27 -10.02 -2.85 -2.96
C SER A 27 -9.89 -4.18 -3.71
N PHE A 28 -8.70 -4.76 -3.78
CA PHE A 28 -8.52 -6.08 -4.36
C PHE A 28 -9.11 -7.21 -3.51
N THR A 29 -9.06 -7.10 -2.18
CA THR A 29 -9.77 -8.03 -1.28
C THR A 29 -11.28 -8.02 -1.55
N ASP A 30 -11.87 -6.84 -1.70
CA ASP A 30 -13.30 -6.68 -2.01
C ASP A 30 -13.64 -7.25 -3.40
N ILE A 31 -12.78 -7.04 -4.40
CA ILE A 31 -12.93 -7.63 -5.74
C ILE A 31 -12.87 -9.17 -5.68
N SER A 32 -11.99 -9.75 -4.86
CA SER A 32 -11.96 -11.21 -4.68
C SER A 32 -13.27 -11.74 -4.11
N ALA A 33 -13.82 -11.05 -3.12
CA ALA A 33 -15.11 -11.42 -2.53
C ALA A 33 -16.23 -11.42 -3.59
N LEU A 34 -16.24 -10.44 -4.52
CA LEU A 34 -17.19 -10.42 -5.64
C LEU A 34 -17.01 -11.61 -6.58
N PHE A 35 -15.78 -11.96 -6.93
CA PHE A 35 -15.53 -13.13 -7.77
C PHE A 35 -15.91 -14.45 -7.08
N ASN A 36 -15.64 -14.58 -5.78
CA ASN A 36 -16.04 -15.74 -5.00
C ASN A 36 -17.57 -15.87 -4.93
N ALA A 37 -18.28 -14.75 -4.76
CA ALA A 37 -19.75 -14.74 -4.82
C ALA A 37 -20.28 -15.13 -6.21
N LEU A 38 -19.66 -14.62 -7.29
CA LEU A 38 -20.01 -15.02 -8.66
C LEU A 38 -19.82 -16.52 -8.90
N GLY A 39 -18.72 -17.08 -8.39
CA GLY A 39 -18.42 -18.51 -8.49
C GLY A 39 -19.46 -19.37 -7.75
N ALA A 40 -19.92 -18.92 -6.59
CA ALA A 40 -20.94 -19.61 -5.79
C ALA A 40 -22.35 -19.61 -6.42
N LEU A 41 -22.63 -18.68 -7.33
CA LEU A 41 -23.91 -18.58 -8.04
C LEU A 41 -23.95 -19.40 -9.33
N ALA A 42 -22.82 -19.96 -9.77
CA ALA A 42 -22.71 -20.68 -11.02
C ALA A 42 -22.83 -22.19 -10.81
N ASP A 43 -23.54 -22.87 -11.72
CA ASP A 43 -23.58 -24.34 -11.73
C ASP A 43 -22.18 -24.92 -12.00
N GLU A 44 -21.84 -26.02 -11.31
CA GLU A 44 -20.58 -26.75 -11.55
C GLU A 44 -20.73 -27.84 -12.63
N PRO A 45 -19.75 -28.03 -13.54
CA PRO A 45 -18.68 -27.10 -13.91
C PRO A 45 -19.13 -26.18 -15.07
N SER A 46 -19.06 -24.87 -14.88
CA SER A 46 -19.38 -23.87 -15.92
C SER A 46 -18.21 -22.93 -16.25
N LEU A 47 -18.27 -22.30 -17.43
CA LEU A 47 -17.33 -21.25 -17.81
C LEU A 47 -17.33 -20.08 -16.81
N VAL A 48 -18.50 -19.74 -16.26
CA VAL A 48 -18.66 -18.69 -15.24
C VAL A 48 -17.86 -19.05 -13.99
N GLN A 49 -17.96 -20.29 -13.51
CA GLN A 49 -17.20 -20.73 -12.33
C GLN A 49 -15.69 -20.66 -12.55
N ARG A 50 -15.20 -21.02 -13.75
CA ARG A 50 -13.78 -20.93 -14.10
C ARG A 50 -13.28 -19.48 -14.16
N LEU A 51 -14.08 -18.58 -14.74
CA LEU A 51 -13.76 -17.15 -14.82
C LEU A 51 -13.78 -16.49 -13.43
N ALA A 52 -14.78 -16.83 -12.60
CA ALA A 52 -14.85 -16.39 -11.21
C ALA A 52 -13.61 -16.84 -10.42
N GLY A 53 -13.24 -18.12 -10.49
CA GLY A 53 -12.05 -18.62 -9.81
C GLY A 53 -10.75 -17.99 -10.31
N LEU A 54 -10.64 -17.67 -11.61
CA LEU A 54 -9.49 -16.92 -12.14
C LEU A 54 -9.44 -15.50 -11.57
N GLY A 55 -10.58 -14.80 -11.57
CA GLY A 55 -10.71 -13.45 -11.04
C GLY A 55 -10.31 -13.38 -9.56
N ALA A 56 -10.88 -14.27 -8.73
CA ALA A 56 -10.60 -14.34 -7.29
C ALA A 56 -9.09 -14.48 -7.00
N ARG A 57 -8.44 -15.45 -7.65
CA ARG A 57 -6.99 -15.66 -7.51
C ARG A 57 -6.15 -14.46 -7.95
N MET A 58 -6.52 -13.82 -9.06
CA MET A 58 -5.81 -12.62 -9.53
C MET A 58 -5.96 -11.46 -8.54
N SER A 59 -7.17 -11.23 -8.02
CA SER A 59 -7.39 -10.18 -7.03
C SER A 59 -6.70 -10.47 -5.70
N GLU A 60 -6.71 -11.71 -5.21
CA GLU A 60 -5.96 -12.11 -3.99
C GLU A 60 -4.46 -11.87 -4.15
N SER A 61 -3.89 -12.27 -5.30
CA SER A 61 -2.48 -12.03 -5.61
C SER A 61 -2.14 -10.54 -5.62
N ASN A 62 -3.01 -9.70 -6.18
CA ASN A 62 -2.79 -8.25 -6.17
C ASN A 62 -2.95 -7.65 -4.78
N ALA A 63 -3.92 -8.10 -3.98
CA ALA A 63 -4.10 -7.63 -2.61
C ALA A 63 -2.83 -7.87 -1.77
N ALA A 64 -2.27 -9.08 -1.86
CA ALA A 64 -1.02 -9.45 -1.20
C ALA A 64 0.17 -8.61 -1.70
N ALA A 65 0.28 -8.39 -3.01
CA ALA A 65 1.35 -7.57 -3.58
C ALA A 65 1.30 -6.12 -3.04
N TYR A 66 0.13 -5.49 -3.00
CA TYR A 66 0.00 -4.12 -2.46
C TYR A 66 0.24 -4.06 -0.95
N GLU A 67 -0.08 -5.12 -0.20
CA GLU A 67 0.24 -5.21 1.23
C GLU A 67 1.75 -5.27 1.45
N GLU A 68 2.46 -6.10 0.70
CA GLU A 68 3.93 -6.25 0.76
C GLU A 68 4.66 -4.98 0.31
N GLU A 69 4.27 -4.41 -0.83
CA GLU A 69 4.83 -3.15 -1.34
C GLU A 69 4.54 -1.99 -0.37
N GLY A 70 3.35 -1.96 0.24
CA GLY A 70 2.99 -0.96 1.25
C GLY A 70 3.81 -1.09 2.53
N ALA A 71 4.11 -2.32 2.98
CA ALA A 71 5.00 -2.56 4.10
C ALA A 71 6.43 -2.09 3.79
N THR A 72 6.95 -2.49 2.63
CA THR A 72 8.28 -2.09 2.14
C THR A 72 8.42 -0.58 2.03
N TYR A 73 7.42 0.09 1.42
CA TYR A 73 7.37 1.54 1.32
C TYR A 73 7.40 2.20 2.70
N ARG A 74 6.61 1.67 3.65
CA ARG A 74 6.54 2.21 5.01
C ARG A 74 7.89 2.08 5.73
N GLU A 75 8.56 0.95 5.63
CA GLU A 75 9.89 0.75 6.21
C GLU A 75 10.90 1.78 5.68
N HIS A 76 10.94 1.99 4.37
CA HIS A 76 11.80 3.00 3.76
C HIS A 76 11.41 4.43 4.16
N SER A 77 10.10 4.70 4.31
CA SER A 77 9.61 6.02 4.73
C SER A 77 10.01 6.38 6.17
N VAL A 78 10.06 5.38 7.07
CA VAL A 78 10.53 5.56 8.45
C VAL A 78 12.03 5.91 8.44
N GLY A 79 12.83 5.17 7.67
CA GLY A 79 14.27 5.46 7.53
C GLY A 79 14.53 6.87 6.96
N LEU A 80 13.71 7.31 6.01
CA LEU A 80 13.77 8.68 5.50
C LEU A 80 13.39 9.70 6.58
N ALA A 81 12.31 9.49 7.32
CA ALA A 81 11.89 10.39 8.42
C ALA A 81 12.95 10.49 9.54
N GLU A 82 13.68 9.41 9.83
CA GLU A 82 14.80 9.41 10.76
C GLU A 82 16.00 10.21 10.23
N SER A 83 16.30 10.11 8.93
CA SER A 83 17.39 10.86 8.29
C SER A 83 17.15 12.37 8.18
N ILE A 84 15.88 12.79 8.22
CA ILE A 84 15.46 14.19 8.10
C ILE A 84 15.39 14.87 9.49
N ARG A 85 15.42 14.12 10.61
CA ARG A 85 15.47 14.75 11.93
C ARG A 85 16.73 15.62 12.02
N PRO A 86 16.58 16.92 12.32
CA PRO A 86 17.74 17.79 12.43
C PRO A 86 18.64 17.30 13.56
N VAL A 87 19.94 17.44 13.34
CA VAL A 87 21.00 17.37 14.36
C VAL A 87 20.87 18.56 15.32
N ASP A 88 19.67 18.84 15.83
CA ASP A 88 19.38 19.95 16.77
C ASP A 88 19.67 19.57 18.23
N ALA A 89 20.29 18.41 18.47
CA ALA A 89 20.71 17.98 19.79
C ALA A 89 22.19 18.26 20.10
N GLN A 90 22.97 18.81 19.15
CA GLN A 90 24.44 18.92 19.30
C GLN A 90 24.97 20.34 19.60
N GLU A 91 24.14 21.39 19.58
CA GLU A 91 24.59 22.77 19.87
C GLU A 91 24.24 23.29 21.29
N VAL A 92 23.90 22.43 22.25
CA VAL A 92 23.71 22.85 23.66
C VAL A 92 24.67 22.13 24.61
N LYS A 93 25.95 22.03 24.24
CA LYS A 93 27.05 21.81 25.19
C LYS A 93 28.31 22.47 24.64
N HIS A 94 28.48 23.76 24.92
CA HIS A 94 29.75 24.43 25.22
C HIS A 94 29.46 25.94 25.27
N ALA A 95 28.71 26.33 26.33
CA ALA A 95 28.77 27.67 26.90
C ALA A 95 29.82 27.68 28.01
#